data_AF-A0A8K0RDP7-F1
#
_entry.id   AF-A0A8K0RDP7-F1
#
_cell.length_a   1.000
_cell.length_b   1.000
_cell.length_c   1.000
_cell.angle_alpha   90.00
_cell.angle_beta   90.00
_cell.angle_gamma   90.00
#
_symmetry.space_group_name_H-M   'P 1'
#
loop_
_entity.id
_entity.type
_entity.pdbx_description
1 polymer ?
#
loop_
_entity_poly.entity_id
_entity_poly.type
_entity_poly.pdbx_seq_one_letter_code
_entity_poly.pdbx_strand_id
1 'polypeptide(L)'
;MRLINCKTMELEEHNGACLPAYGILSHTWGLGEVLFEDFSSRNLNNKKEAAKVHQTCRLAQQHNLDYAWIDTCCIDKSSSAELTEAINSMFMWYARSKRCFIYLNDLDSKDAKSDLSRCRWFSRGWTLQELIASTDAYFYDKRWRYVGSKQELSAILATITGIERPIMNGTYPLSRVSVAKKISWAAHREATREEDLAYCLIGIFGISMSLVYGEGKRAFTRLQEEIMKETNDLTLFAWQADPTTVEQRPYRGILATSPNEFGGAGAIVSSSNTKNNPEFAMTNKGLRIETSFGRGHGKSIILPLNCHQNSLEHNAIGLSLINGWQLSLTGYIS
;
A
#
# COMPACT_ATOMS: atom_id res chain seq x y z
N MET A 1 -16.80 -13.55 4.21
CA MET A 1 -16.60 -12.74 2.97
C MET A 1 -17.80 -12.94 2.07
N ARG A 2 -18.38 -11.86 1.53
CA ARG A 2 -19.48 -11.95 0.56
C ARG A 2 -18.97 -11.91 -0.87
N LEU A 3 -19.58 -12.71 -1.73
CA LEU A 3 -19.29 -12.80 -3.17
C LEU A 3 -20.56 -12.60 -3.97
N ILE A 4 -20.44 -12.03 -5.16
CA ILE A 4 -21.53 -11.94 -6.13
C ILE A 4 -21.53 -13.23 -6.94
N ASN A 5 -22.63 -13.97 -6.91
CA ASN A 5 -22.86 -15.07 -7.84
C ASN A 5 -23.15 -14.48 -9.23
N CYS A 6 -22.29 -14.77 -10.20
CA CYS A 6 -22.33 -14.15 -11.52
C CYS A 6 -23.54 -14.59 -12.36
N LYS A 7 -24.18 -15.72 -12.00
CA LYS A 7 -25.37 -16.25 -12.69
C LYS A 7 -26.66 -15.66 -12.13
N THR A 8 -26.80 -15.63 -10.81
CA THR A 8 -28.02 -15.14 -10.15
C THR A 8 -28.00 -13.63 -9.91
N MET A 9 -26.81 -13.01 -9.93
CA MET A 9 -26.58 -11.62 -9.50
C MET A 9 -27.02 -11.39 -8.05
N GLU A 10 -26.81 -12.37 -7.18
CA GLU A 10 -27.10 -12.31 -5.74
C GLU A 10 -25.81 -12.34 -4.91
N LEU A 11 -25.85 -11.76 -3.71
CA LEU A 11 -24.74 -11.85 -2.75
C LEU A 11 -24.86 -13.14 -1.94
N GLU A 12 -23.79 -13.93 -1.95
CA GLU A 12 -23.64 -15.14 -1.16
C GLU A 12 -22.53 -14.97 -0.13
N GLU A 13 -22.79 -15.40 1.10
CA GLU A 13 -21.80 -15.34 2.18
C GLU A 13 -21.00 -16.64 2.24
N HIS A 14 -19.68 -16.51 2.28
CA HIS A 14 -18.75 -17.62 2.36
C HIS A 14 -17.79 -17.46 3.54
N ASN A 15 -17.58 -18.58 4.23
CA ASN A 15 -16.59 -18.70 5.29
C ASN A 15 -15.18 -18.76 4.70
N GLY A 16 -14.21 -18.10 5.33
CA GLY A 16 -12.83 -17.96 4.84
C GLY A 16 -12.06 -19.27 4.61
N ALA A 17 -12.52 -20.38 5.19
CA ALA A 17 -11.93 -21.72 5.00
C ALA A 17 -12.37 -22.41 3.69
N CYS A 18 -13.54 -22.04 3.15
CA CYS A 18 -14.14 -22.68 1.98
C CYS A 18 -14.55 -21.61 0.95
N LEU A 19 -13.63 -20.70 0.61
CA LEU A 19 -13.87 -19.70 -0.43
C LEU A 19 -13.86 -20.36 -1.81
N PRO A 20 -14.92 -20.21 -2.62
CA PRO A 20 -14.90 -20.67 -4.01
C PRO A 20 -13.89 -19.85 -4.82
N ALA A 21 -13.55 -20.30 -6.03
CA ALA A 21 -12.76 -19.49 -6.94
C ALA A 21 -13.58 -18.27 -7.41
N TYR A 22 -13.01 -17.07 -7.30
CA TYR A 22 -13.67 -15.82 -7.68
C TYR A 22 -12.75 -14.91 -8.50
N GLY A 23 -13.37 -14.08 -9.33
CA GLY A 23 -12.74 -12.89 -9.91
C GLY A 23 -12.86 -11.70 -8.96
N ILE A 24 -11.89 -10.80 -8.93
CA ILE A 24 -11.92 -9.60 -8.09
C ILE A 24 -11.79 -8.35 -8.97
N LEU A 25 -12.58 -7.32 -8.69
CA LEU A 25 -12.49 -6.03 -9.40
C LEU A 25 -11.62 -5.05 -8.62
N SER A 26 -10.58 -4.55 -9.27
CA SER A 26 -9.82 -3.38 -8.84
C SER A 26 -10.20 -2.18 -9.72
N HIS A 27 -10.61 -1.08 -9.10
CA HIS A 27 -11.03 0.12 -9.81
C HIS A 27 -10.90 1.37 -8.93
N THR A 28 -10.91 2.55 -9.56
CA THR A 28 -11.08 3.80 -8.82
C THR A 28 -12.56 4.15 -8.73
N TRP A 29 -13.06 4.39 -7.53
CA TRP A 29 -14.46 4.78 -7.34
C TRP A 29 -14.79 6.06 -8.10
N GLY A 30 -15.92 6.01 -8.81
CA GLY A 30 -16.55 7.11 -9.52
C GLY A 30 -17.83 7.60 -8.81
N LEU A 31 -18.59 8.44 -9.52
CA LEU A 31 -19.90 8.88 -9.04
C LEU A 31 -20.96 7.82 -9.33
N GLY A 32 -21.78 7.50 -8.33
CA GLY A 32 -22.91 6.60 -8.50
C GLY A 32 -22.58 5.11 -8.47
N GLU A 33 -21.48 4.72 -7.81
CA GLU A 33 -21.16 3.31 -7.55
C GLU A 33 -22.35 2.56 -6.94
N VAL A 34 -22.47 1.29 -7.29
CA VAL A 34 -23.42 0.39 -6.64
C VAL A 34 -22.86 0.02 -5.27
N LEU A 35 -23.57 0.42 -4.22
CA LEU A 35 -23.21 0.10 -2.84
C LEU A 35 -23.88 -1.20 -2.42
N PHE A 36 -23.42 -1.75 -1.29
CA PHE A 36 -24.00 -2.94 -0.68
C PHE A 36 -25.53 -2.87 -0.52
N GLU A 37 -26.06 -1.75 -0.04
CA GLU A 37 -27.50 -1.54 0.18
C GLU A 37 -28.27 -1.56 -1.15
N ASP A 38 -27.73 -0.94 -2.20
CA ASP A 38 -28.36 -0.92 -3.52
C ASP A 38 -28.43 -2.34 -4.11
N PHE A 39 -27.35 -3.10 -3.95
CA PHE A 39 -27.26 -4.46 -4.46
C PHE A 39 -28.20 -5.39 -3.68
N SER A 40 -28.21 -5.29 -2.36
CA SER A 40 -29.06 -6.10 -1.48
C SER A 40 -30.56 -5.83 -1.67
N SER A 41 -30.92 -4.58 -1.94
CA SER A 41 -32.30 -4.18 -2.25
C SER A 41 -32.71 -4.45 -3.71
N ARG A 42 -31.82 -5.04 -4.52
CA ARG A 42 -31.99 -5.28 -5.97
C ARG A 42 -32.29 -4.01 -6.78
N ASN A 43 -31.89 -2.85 -6.27
CA ASN A 43 -32.12 -1.57 -6.91
C ASN A 43 -30.97 -1.20 -7.87
N LEU A 44 -30.75 -2.08 -8.87
CA LEU A 44 -29.67 -1.91 -9.85
C LEU A 44 -30.08 -1.09 -11.08
N ASN A 45 -31.38 -0.98 -11.33
CA ASN A 45 -31.94 -0.48 -12.60
C ASN A 45 -31.70 1.02 -12.87
N ASN A 46 -31.35 1.81 -11.85
CA ASN A 46 -31.22 3.26 -11.97
C ASN A 46 -29.77 3.78 -11.89
N LYS A 47 -28.77 2.89 -11.85
CA LYS A 47 -27.36 3.31 -11.71
C LYS A 47 -26.57 2.97 -12.97
N LYS A 48 -26.00 3.99 -13.60
CA LYS A 48 -25.05 3.85 -14.71
C LYS A 48 -23.90 2.88 -14.37
N GLU A 49 -23.49 2.85 -13.11
CA GLU A 49 -22.41 1.98 -12.63
C GLU A 49 -22.84 0.52 -12.38
N ALA A 50 -24.13 0.17 -12.47
CA ALA A 50 -24.54 -1.25 -12.47
C ALA A 50 -23.93 -2.01 -13.66
N ALA A 51 -23.65 -1.31 -14.76
CA ALA A 51 -22.92 -1.86 -15.90
C ALA A 51 -21.54 -2.41 -15.50
N LYS A 52 -20.84 -1.78 -14.54
CA LYS A 52 -19.54 -2.25 -14.04
C LYS A 52 -19.67 -3.59 -13.32
N VAL A 53 -20.71 -3.75 -12.51
CA VAL A 53 -20.97 -4.99 -11.78
C VAL A 53 -21.32 -6.13 -12.75
N HIS A 54 -22.24 -5.88 -13.70
CA HIS A 54 -22.58 -6.85 -14.73
C HIS A 54 -21.38 -7.24 -15.60
N GLN A 55 -20.56 -6.27 -15.99
CA GLN A 55 -19.40 -6.53 -16.83
C GLN A 55 -18.30 -7.31 -16.08
N THR A 56 -18.12 -7.03 -14.78
CA THR A 56 -17.23 -7.83 -13.92
C THR A 56 -17.71 -9.28 -13.84
N CYS A 57 -19.00 -9.51 -13.61
CA CYS A 57 -19.57 -10.85 -13.57
C CYS A 57 -19.45 -11.58 -14.92
N ARG A 58 -19.66 -10.85 -16.02
CA ARG A 58 -19.47 -11.37 -17.38
C ARG A 58 -18.03 -11.80 -17.62
N LEU A 59 -17.05 -10.98 -17.23
CA LEU A 59 -15.63 -11.33 -17.34
C LEU A 59 -15.28 -12.55 -16.47
N ALA A 60 -15.80 -12.61 -15.25
CA ALA A 60 -15.64 -13.78 -14.38
C ALA A 60 -16.14 -15.06 -15.07
N GLN A 61 -17.35 -15.04 -15.62
CA GLN A 61 -17.93 -16.17 -16.35
C GLN A 61 -17.13 -16.57 -17.59
N GLN A 62 -16.63 -15.60 -18.36
CA GLN A 62 -15.74 -15.87 -19.51
C GLN A 62 -14.45 -16.57 -19.12
N HIS A 63 -14.03 -16.46 -17.86
CA HIS A 63 -12.88 -17.13 -17.29
C HIS A 63 -13.25 -18.35 -16.42
N ASN A 64 -14.46 -18.88 -16.54
CA ASN A 64 -14.99 -20.02 -15.79
C ASN A 64 -15.00 -19.79 -14.26
N LEU A 65 -15.31 -18.58 -13.84
CA LEU A 65 -15.50 -18.21 -12.44
C LEU A 65 -16.98 -17.92 -12.20
N ASP A 66 -17.59 -18.65 -11.27
CA ASP A 66 -18.99 -18.45 -10.90
C ASP A 66 -19.19 -17.24 -9.98
N TYR A 67 -18.12 -16.76 -9.36
CA TYR A 67 -18.16 -15.71 -8.35
C TYR A 67 -17.29 -14.51 -8.73
N ALA A 68 -17.75 -13.32 -8.33
CA ALA A 68 -17.01 -12.07 -8.42
C ALA A 68 -17.01 -11.33 -7.07
N TRP A 69 -15.97 -10.56 -6.80
CA TRP A 69 -15.89 -9.67 -5.65
C TRP A 69 -15.66 -8.23 -6.11
N ILE A 70 -16.42 -7.32 -5.52
CA ILE A 70 -16.33 -5.88 -5.75
C ILE A 70 -16.52 -5.20 -4.39
N ASP A 71 -15.52 -4.44 -3.93
CA ASP A 71 -15.49 -3.79 -2.62
C ASP A 71 -16.71 -2.91 -2.33
N THR A 72 -17.21 -2.18 -3.33
CA THR A 72 -18.38 -1.30 -3.21
C THR A 72 -19.66 -2.05 -2.84
N CYS A 73 -19.86 -3.25 -3.43
CA CYS A 73 -21.05 -4.09 -3.26
C CYS A 73 -20.91 -5.17 -2.18
N CYS A 74 -19.70 -5.73 -2.00
CA CYS A 74 -19.46 -6.92 -1.18
C CYS A 74 -19.11 -6.60 0.28
N ILE A 75 -18.86 -5.33 0.61
CA ILE A 75 -18.58 -4.88 1.97
C ILE A 75 -19.70 -3.95 2.43
N ASP A 76 -20.33 -4.27 3.55
CA ASP A 76 -21.21 -3.36 4.26
C ASP A 76 -20.37 -2.32 5.00
N LYS A 77 -20.35 -1.10 4.47
CA LYS A 77 -19.58 0.00 5.03
C LYS A 77 -20.31 0.69 6.19
N SER A 78 -21.58 0.37 6.42
CA SER A 78 -22.34 0.86 7.58
C SER A 78 -21.94 0.10 8.86
N SER A 79 -21.48 -1.14 8.72
CA SER A 79 -20.92 -1.96 9.80
C SER A 79 -19.44 -1.65 10.00
N SER A 80 -19.09 -0.96 11.09
CA SER A 80 -17.70 -0.65 11.43
C SER A 80 -16.85 -1.90 11.69
N ALA A 81 -17.46 -2.95 12.25
CA ALA A 81 -16.82 -4.23 12.47
C ALA A 81 -16.47 -4.90 11.13
N GLU A 82 -17.42 -4.96 10.20
CA GLU A 82 -17.18 -5.56 8.88
C GLU A 82 -16.17 -4.76 8.07
N LEU A 83 -16.26 -3.42 8.09
CA LEU A 83 -15.30 -2.56 7.41
C LEU A 83 -13.88 -2.78 7.92
N THR A 84 -13.71 -2.94 9.24
CA THR A 84 -12.41 -3.20 9.86
C THR A 84 -11.87 -4.58 9.48
N GLU A 85 -12.71 -5.62 9.51
CA GLU A 85 -12.33 -6.96 9.06
C GLU A 85 -11.93 -6.96 7.58
N ALA A 86 -12.71 -6.27 6.75
CA ALA A 86 -12.51 -6.22 5.31
C ALA A 86 -11.20 -5.53 4.94
N ILE A 87 -10.89 -4.39 5.55
CA ILE A 87 -9.64 -3.67 5.30
C ILE A 87 -8.43 -4.49 5.74
N ASN A 88 -8.47 -5.13 6.90
CA ASN A 88 -7.36 -5.99 7.35
C ASN A 88 -7.24 -7.28 6.49
N SER A 89 -8.30 -7.69 5.80
CA SER A 89 -8.32 -8.88 4.95
C SER A 89 -8.09 -8.60 3.45
N MET A 90 -8.16 -7.34 3.02
CA MET A 90 -8.28 -6.99 1.61
C MET A 90 -7.08 -7.49 0.78
N PHE A 91 -5.86 -7.33 1.29
CA PHE A 91 -4.65 -7.87 0.65
C PHE A 91 -4.77 -9.37 0.39
N MET A 92 -5.24 -10.13 1.38
CA MET A 92 -5.42 -11.58 1.25
C MET A 92 -6.53 -11.94 0.28
N TRP A 93 -7.59 -11.14 0.19
CA TRP A 93 -8.66 -11.35 -0.79
C TRP A 93 -8.17 -11.09 -2.22
N TYR A 94 -7.32 -10.09 -2.45
CA TYR A 94 -6.66 -9.92 -3.75
C TYR A 94 -5.67 -11.05 -4.04
N ALA A 95 -4.85 -11.45 -3.05
CA ALA A 95 -3.86 -12.52 -3.22
C ALA A 95 -4.47 -13.89 -3.50
N ARG A 96 -5.65 -14.18 -2.94
CA ARG A 96 -6.39 -15.45 -3.13
C ARG A 96 -7.34 -15.42 -4.33
N SER A 97 -7.59 -14.26 -4.92
CA SER A 97 -8.43 -14.16 -6.11
C SER A 97 -7.84 -14.98 -7.25
N LYS A 98 -8.70 -15.63 -8.04
CA LYS A 98 -8.23 -16.40 -9.19
C LYS A 98 -7.81 -15.49 -10.34
N ARG A 99 -8.51 -14.37 -10.51
CA ARG A 99 -8.20 -13.30 -11.46
C ARG A 99 -8.57 -11.95 -10.90
N CYS A 100 -7.72 -10.96 -11.11
CA CYS A 100 -8.00 -9.56 -10.85
C CYS A 100 -8.31 -8.83 -12.16
N PHE A 101 -9.47 -8.21 -12.24
CA PHE A 101 -9.87 -7.34 -13.34
C PHE A 101 -9.60 -5.90 -12.93
N ILE A 102 -8.69 -5.23 -13.63
CA ILE A 102 -8.34 -3.82 -13.37
C ILE A 102 -9.07 -2.96 -14.39
N TYR A 103 -10.03 -2.17 -13.92
CA TYR A 103 -10.85 -1.29 -14.76
C TYR A 103 -10.33 0.16 -14.71
N LEU A 104 -9.86 0.65 -15.85
CA LEU A 104 -9.30 1.99 -16.03
C LEU A 104 -10.35 2.91 -16.68
N ASN A 105 -11.21 3.52 -15.86
CA ASN A 105 -12.34 4.33 -16.32
C ASN A 105 -11.94 5.60 -17.11
N ASP A 106 -10.71 6.05 -16.96
CA ASP A 106 -10.14 7.25 -17.59
C ASP A 106 -9.23 6.93 -18.80
N LEU A 107 -9.14 5.66 -19.21
CA LEU A 107 -8.40 5.25 -20.40
C LEU A 107 -9.33 5.11 -21.62
N ASP A 108 -9.16 5.95 -22.65
CA ASP A 108 -9.89 5.87 -23.95
C ASP A 108 -8.96 6.02 -25.16
N SER A 109 -7.67 5.83 -24.97
CA SER A 109 -6.68 6.11 -26.02
C SER A 109 -6.63 5.00 -27.07
N LYS A 110 -6.25 5.38 -28.31
CA LYS A 110 -5.87 4.43 -29.35
C LYS A 110 -4.54 3.75 -29.03
N ASP A 111 -3.65 4.45 -28.32
CA ASP A 111 -2.42 3.90 -27.76
C ASP A 111 -2.60 3.76 -26.24
N ALA A 112 -3.32 2.70 -25.86
CA ALA A 112 -3.64 2.45 -24.46
C ALA A 112 -2.39 2.33 -23.57
N LYS A 113 -1.25 1.90 -24.12
CA LYS A 113 -0.03 1.66 -23.35
C LYS A 113 0.72 2.94 -23.02
N SER A 114 0.76 3.91 -23.94
CA SER A 114 1.42 5.20 -23.69
C SER A 114 0.71 6.04 -22.64
N ASP A 115 -0.61 5.90 -22.52
CA ASP A 115 -1.43 6.70 -21.61
C ASP A 115 -1.69 6.04 -20.25
N LEU A 116 -1.19 4.82 -20.00
CA LEU A 116 -1.37 4.11 -18.72
C LEU A 116 -0.93 4.94 -17.52
N SER A 117 0.22 5.64 -17.61
CA SER A 117 0.77 6.42 -16.49
C SER A 117 -0.14 7.56 -16.02
N ARG A 118 -1.08 7.99 -16.87
CA ARG A 118 -2.01 9.09 -16.61
C ARG A 118 -3.29 8.63 -15.93
N CYS A 119 -3.54 7.33 -15.88
CA CYS A 119 -4.72 6.78 -15.22
C CYS A 119 -4.64 7.01 -13.71
N ARG A 120 -5.70 7.57 -13.14
CA ARG A 120 -5.90 7.80 -11.70
C ARG A 120 -5.71 6.53 -10.87
N TRP A 121 -5.91 5.37 -11.48
CA TRP A 121 -5.65 4.08 -10.82
C TRP A 121 -4.22 3.98 -10.26
N PHE A 122 -3.21 4.51 -10.95
CA PHE A 122 -1.81 4.43 -10.48
C PHE A 122 -1.46 5.43 -9.38
N SER A 123 -2.25 6.50 -9.23
CA SER A 123 -2.09 7.48 -8.16
C SER A 123 -2.98 7.19 -6.95
N ARG A 124 -3.89 6.21 -6.99
CA ARG A 124 -4.74 5.88 -5.84
C ARG A 124 -4.00 5.03 -4.80
N GLY A 125 -4.10 5.36 -3.51
CA GLY A 125 -3.40 4.61 -2.44
C GLY A 125 -3.72 3.12 -2.41
N TRP A 126 -5.02 2.76 -2.33
CA TRP A 126 -5.47 1.38 -2.18
C TRP A 126 -5.07 0.46 -3.33
N THR A 127 -4.98 0.95 -4.57
CA THR A 127 -4.58 0.13 -5.73
C THR A 127 -3.15 -0.39 -5.62
N LEU A 128 -2.33 0.11 -4.67
CA LEU A 128 -1.01 -0.43 -4.36
C LEU A 128 -1.05 -1.89 -3.99
N GLN A 129 -1.80 -2.20 -2.95
CA GLN A 129 -1.87 -3.54 -2.45
C GLN A 129 -2.63 -4.44 -3.42
N GLU A 130 -3.60 -3.90 -4.15
CA GLU A 130 -4.34 -4.63 -5.18
C GLU A 130 -3.39 -5.08 -6.31
N LEU A 131 -2.50 -4.18 -6.76
CA LEU A 131 -1.47 -4.50 -7.74
C LEU A 131 -0.51 -5.55 -7.21
N ILE A 132 0.02 -5.37 -6.00
CA ILE A 132 1.07 -6.23 -5.44
C ILE A 132 0.51 -7.62 -5.12
N ALA A 133 -0.65 -7.69 -4.47
CA ALA A 133 -1.26 -8.94 -4.03
C ALA A 133 -1.73 -9.80 -5.21
N SER A 134 -2.29 -9.20 -6.25
CA SER A 134 -2.85 -9.95 -7.39
C SER A 134 -1.77 -10.55 -8.26
N THR A 135 -1.63 -11.87 -8.28
CA THR A 135 -0.65 -12.57 -9.14
C THR A 135 -1.09 -12.63 -10.61
N ASP A 136 -2.39 -12.84 -10.84
CA ASP A 136 -3.01 -12.90 -12.18
C ASP A 136 -3.97 -11.72 -12.36
N ALA A 137 -3.53 -10.67 -13.06
CA ALA A 137 -4.30 -9.44 -13.24
C ALA A 137 -4.35 -8.98 -14.71
N TYR A 138 -5.50 -8.47 -15.14
CA TYR A 138 -5.81 -8.08 -16.52
C TYR A 138 -6.38 -6.66 -16.54
N PHE A 139 -5.79 -5.81 -17.37
CA PHE A 139 -6.16 -4.40 -17.48
C PHE A 139 -7.18 -4.21 -18.61
N TYR A 140 -8.21 -3.41 -18.32
CA TYR A 140 -9.27 -3.05 -19.23
C TYR A 140 -9.46 -1.54 -19.28
N ASP A 141 -9.72 -1.01 -20.47
CA ASP A 141 -10.00 0.41 -20.66
C ASP A 141 -11.45 0.77 -20.25
N LYS A 142 -11.85 2.04 -20.41
CA LYS A 142 -13.20 2.50 -20.03
C LYS A 142 -14.35 1.83 -20.80
N ARG A 143 -14.04 1.15 -21.91
CA ARG A 143 -15.00 0.41 -22.75
C ARG A 143 -14.88 -1.10 -22.52
N TRP A 144 -14.16 -1.52 -21.48
CA TRP A 144 -13.88 -2.92 -21.16
C TRP A 144 -13.13 -3.67 -22.25
N ARG A 145 -12.34 -2.96 -23.06
CA ARG A 145 -11.43 -3.60 -24.02
C ARG A 145 -10.15 -4.00 -23.31
N TYR A 146 -9.68 -5.20 -23.60
CA TYR A 146 -8.44 -5.73 -23.05
C TYR A 146 -7.24 -4.87 -23.48
N VAL A 147 -6.46 -4.42 -22.49
CA VAL A 147 -5.24 -3.61 -22.70
C VAL A 147 -3.99 -4.48 -22.60
N GLY A 148 -3.98 -5.41 -21.65
CA GLY A 148 -2.88 -6.32 -21.42
C GLY A 148 -2.95 -6.98 -20.05
N SER A 149 -2.20 -8.06 -19.88
CA SER A 149 -2.02 -8.71 -18.59
C SER A 149 -0.92 -7.99 -17.80
N LYS A 150 -0.91 -8.18 -16.48
CA LYS A 150 0.15 -7.68 -15.61
C LYS A 150 1.54 -8.17 -16.06
N GLN A 151 1.62 -9.38 -16.61
CA GLN A 151 2.86 -9.94 -17.15
C GLN A 151 3.29 -9.21 -18.44
N GLU A 152 2.36 -9.02 -19.39
CA GLU A 152 2.58 -8.31 -20.65
C GLU A 152 2.97 -6.84 -20.43
N LEU A 153 2.41 -6.21 -19.40
CA LEU A 153 2.63 -4.80 -19.08
C LEU A 153 3.75 -4.58 -18.05
N SER A 154 4.40 -5.64 -17.56
CA SER A 154 5.32 -5.61 -16.41
C SER A 154 6.44 -4.55 -16.53
N ALA A 155 6.99 -4.33 -17.73
CA ALA A 155 8.01 -3.32 -17.95
C ALA A 155 7.46 -1.88 -17.76
N ILE A 156 6.30 -1.59 -18.34
CA ILE A 156 5.65 -0.28 -18.22
C ILE A 156 5.16 -0.06 -16.78
N LEU A 157 4.58 -1.09 -16.16
CA LEU A 157 4.13 -1.04 -14.77
C LEU A 157 5.29 -0.77 -13.80
N ALA A 158 6.46 -1.38 -14.02
CA ALA A 158 7.65 -1.12 -13.22
C ALA A 158 8.09 0.35 -13.33
N THR A 159 8.06 0.93 -14.54
CA THR A 159 8.36 2.35 -14.75
C THR A 159 7.36 3.26 -14.05
N ILE A 160 6.06 2.97 -14.15
CA ILE A 160 4.99 3.80 -13.57
C ILE A 160 5.03 3.76 -12.03
N THR A 161 5.24 2.57 -11.46
CA THR A 161 5.06 2.34 -10.02
C THR A 161 6.34 2.39 -9.21
N GLY A 162 7.51 2.29 -9.86
CA GLY A 162 8.79 2.12 -9.19
C GLY A 162 8.96 0.74 -8.54
N ILE A 163 8.04 -0.20 -8.78
CA ILE A 163 8.09 -1.56 -8.21
C ILE A 163 8.83 -2.47 -9.18
N GLU A 164 9.89 -3.12 -8.70
CA GLU A 164 10.71 -4.02 -9.51
C GLU A 164 9.90 -5.25 -9.99
N ARG A 165 10.12 -5.68 -11.23
CA ARG A 165 9.40 -6.81 -11.84
C ARG A 165 9.40 -8.09 -11.00
N PRO A 166 10.53 -8.49 -10.36
CA PRO A 166 10.52 -9.69 -9.52
C PRO A 166 9.57 -9.61 -8.33
N ILE A 167 9.43 -8.42 -7.73
CA ILE A 167 8.50 -8.15 -6.62
C ILE A 167 7.07 -8.17 -7.16
N MET A 168 6.82 -7.45 -8.25
CA MET A 168 5.50 -7.35 -8.86
C MET A 168 4.96 -8.73 -9.31
N ASN A 169 5.83 -9.61 -9.81
CA ASN A 169 5.46 -10.96 -10.24
C ASN A 169 5.45 -11.99 -9.10
N GLY A 170 5.73 -11.59 -7.85
CA GLY A 170 5.74 -12.49 -6.69
C GLY A 170 6.94 -13.44 -6.61
N THR A 171 7.93 -13.30 -7.51
CA THR A 171 9.17 -14.11 -7.49
C THR A 171 10.19 -13.65 -6.46
N TYR A 172 10.07 -12.40 -5.97
CA TYR A 172 10.85 -11.87 -4.86
C TYR A 172 9.92 -11.55 -3.68
N PRO A 173 10.13 -12.17 -2.50
CA PRO A 173 9.21 -12.04 -1.38
C PRO A 173 9.26 -10.64 -0.73
N LEU A 174 8.10 -10.08 -0.41
CA LEU A 174 7.96 -8.77 0.27
C LEU A 174 8.69 -8.69 1.63
N SER A 175 8.90 -9.84 2.28
CA SER A 175 9.64 -9.93 3.55
C SER A 175 11.14 -9.63 3.40
N ARG A 176 11.68 -9.69 2.17
CA ARG A 176 13.07 -9.32 1.86
C ARG A 176 13.21 -7.92 1.27
N VAL A 177 12.11 -7.18 1.14
CA VAL A 177 12.11 -5.79 0.69
C VAL A 177 12.21 -4.90 1.93
N SER A 178 13.09 -3.91 1.88
CA SER A 178 13.27 -2.96 2.98
C SER A 178 11.98 -2.19 3.28
N VAL A 179 11.78 -1.80 4.54
CA VAL A 179 10.65 -0.97 4.97
C VAL A 179 10.61 0.33 4.18
N ALA A 180 11.75 1.02 4.06
CA ALA A 180 11.89 2.25 3.27
C ALA A 180 11.34 2.10 1.84
N LYS A 181 11.79 1.07 1.13
CA LYS A 181 11.39 0.83 -0.25
C LYS A 181 9.89 0.54 -0.35
N LYS A 182 9.32 -0.27 0.57
CA LYS A 182 7.88 -0.56 0.60
C LYS A 182 7.03 0.71 0.80
N ILE A 183 7.41 1.58 1.72
CA ILE A 183 6.68 2.85 1.96
C ILE A 183 6.82 3.79 0.76
N SER A 184 7.98 3.83 0.10
CA SER A 184 8.21 4.69 -1.07
C SER A 184 7.21 4.48 -2.21
N TRP A 185 6.66 3.27 -2.35
CA TRP A 185 5.64 2.97 -3.37
C TRP A 185 4.32 3.72 -3.17
N ALA A 186 4.09 4.28 -1.98
CA ALA A 186 2.93 5.12 -1.67
C ALA A 186 3.25 6.63 -1.67
N ALA A 187 4.51 7.03 -1.86
CA ALA A 187 4.96 8.41 -1.67
C ALA A 187 4.33 9.46 -2.61
N HIS A 188 3.80 9.02 -3.76
CA HIS A 188 3.15 9.91 -4.73
C HIS A 188 1.69 9.54 -4.96
N ARG A 189 1.10 8.84 -3.99
CA ARG A 189 -0.28 8.39 -4.07
C ARG A 189 -1.19 9.24 -3.21
N GLU A 190 -2.44 9.26 -3.62
CA GLU A 190 -3.49 10.08 -3.07
C GLU A 190 -4.59 9.18 -2.52
N ALA A 191 -5.18 9.65 -1.42
CA ALA A 191 -6.35 9.04 -0.82
C ALA A 191 -7.39 10.11 -0.51
N THR A 192 -8.67 9.71 -0.45
CA THR A 192 -9.77 10.65 -0.17
C THR A 192 -9.78 11.01 1.32
N ARG A 193 -9.48 10.02 2.16
CA ARG A 193 -9.23 10.20 3.59
C ARG A 193 -7.74 10.16 3.82
N GLU A 194 -7.21 11.08 4.63
CA GLU A 194 -5.77 11.16 4.86
C GLU A 194 -5.23 9.86 5.49
N GLU A 195 -6.02 9.22 6.36
CA GLU A 195 -5.65 7.98 7.04
C GLU A 195 -5.47 6.79 6.09
N ASP A 196 -6.14 6.79 4.95
CA ASP A 196 -6.04 5.72 3.96
C ASP A 196 -4.63 5.67 3.32
N LEU A 197 -3.84 6.75 3.38
CA LEU A 197 -2.42 6.72 2.99
C LEU A 197 -1.59 5.80 3.91
N ALA A 198 -2.02 5.60 5.15
CA ALA A 198 -1.46 4.60 6.05
C ALA A 198 -2.12 3.23 5.83
N TYR A 199 -3.46 3.19 5.79
CA TYR A 199 -4.19 1.91 5.76
C TYR A 199 -3.97 1.12 4.46
N CYS A 200 -3.70 1.79 3.33
CA CYS A 200 -3.36 1.10 2.09
C CYS A 200 -2.05 0.29 2.14
N LEU A 201 -1.19 0.52 3.14
CA LEU A 201 0.09 -0.17 3.34
C LEU A 201 0.00 -1.39 4.27
N ILE A 202 -1.05 -1.51 5.10
CA ILE A 202 -1.20 -2.54 6.14
C ILE A 202 -0.93 -3.95 5.57
N GLY A 203 -1.58 -4.29 4.46
CA GLY A 203 -1.45 -5.61 3.83
C GLY A 203 -0.06 -5.90 3.25
N ILE A 204 0.65 -4.87 2.78
CA ILE A 204 2.02 -5.00 2.23
C ILE A 204 3.01 -5.32 3.35
N PHE A 205 2.75 -4.81 4.56
CA PHE A 205 3.53 -5.12 5.75
C PHE A 205 3.05 -6.36 6.48
N GLY A 206 1.87 -6.88 6.16
CA GLY A 206 1.30 -8.06 6.82
C GLY A 206 0.94 -7.79 8.28
N ILE A 207 0.60 -6.55 8.62
CA ILE A 207 0.22 -6.14 9.98
C ILE A 207 -1.30 -6.05 10.11
N SER A 208 -1.78 -5.95 11.35
CA SER A 208 -3.19 -5.71 11.66
C SER A 208 -3.30 -4.57 12.66
N MET A 209 -4.19 -3.62 12.42
CA MET A 209 -4.38 -2.48 13.32
C MET A 209 -5.81 -1.94 13.28
N SER A 210 -6.26 -1.33 14.37
CA SER A 210 -7.59 -0.71 14.45
C SER A 210 -7.66 0.55 13.58
N LEU A 211 -8.72 0.64 12.77
CA LEU A 211 -8.96 1.80 11.91
C LEU A 211 -9.68 2.88 12.69
N VAL A 212 -9.08 4.06 12.77
CA VAL A 212 -9.67 5.23 13.43
C VAL A 212 -9.73 6.35 12.41
N TYR A 213 -10.90 6.55 11.80
CA TYR A 213 -11.11 7.69 10.90
C TYR A 213 -11.35 8.96 11.71
N GLY A 214 -10.68 10.04 11.32
CA GLY A 214 -10.64 11.32 12.04
C GLY A 214 -9.35 11.55 12.83
N GLU A 215 -8.40 10.61 12.82
CA GLU A 215 -7.09 10.77 13.47
C GLU A 215 -6.05 11.47 12.58
N GLY A 216 -6.34 11.66 11.29
CA GLY A 216 -5.47 12.32 10.31
C GLY A 216 -4.09 11.66 10.22
N LYS A 217 -3.04 12.48 10.15
CA LYS A 217 -1.63 12.03 10.06
C LYS A 217 -1.18 11.05 11.15
N ARG A 218 -1.88 10.99 12.29
CA ARG A 218 -1.56 10.03 13.36
C ARG A 218 -1.70 8.58 12.90
N ALA A 219 -2.56 8.29 11.91
CA ALA A 219 -2.70 6.96 11.33
C ALA A 219 -1.36 6.45 10.76
N PHE A 220 -0.58 7.31 10.12
CA PHE A 220 0.72 6.95 9.57
C PHE A 220 1.80 6.78 10.64
N THR A 221 1.74 7.55 11.74
CA THR A 221 2.58 7.31 12.92
C THR A 221 2.30 5.95 13.52
N ARG A 222 1.01 5.60 13.71
CA ARG A 222 0.60 4.28 14.23
C ARG A 222 1.02 3.14 13.31
N LEU A 223 0.89 3.31 12.00
CA LEU A 223 1.38 2.33 11.03
C LEU A 223 2.87 2.04 11.24
N GLN A 224 3.69 3.09 11.38
CA GLN A 224 5.11 2.92 11.66
C GLN A 224 5.33 2.21 12.98
N GLU A 225 4.63 2.58 14.06
CA GLU A 225 4.70 1.90 15.36
C GLU A 225 4.34 0.41 15.29
N GLU A 226 3.35 0.02 14.48
CA GLU A 226 3.02 -1.40 14.25
C GLU A 226 4.12 -2.11 13.44
N ILE A 227 4.69 -1.45 12.43
CA ILE A 227 5.84 -1.99 11.69
C ILE A 227 7.02 -2.24 12.64
N MET A 228 7.29 -1.33 13.58
CA MET A 228 8.40 -1.46 14.54
C MET A 228 8.27 -2.69 15.44
N LYS A 229 7.05 -3.20 15.67
CA LYS A 229 6.83 -4.40 16.49
C LYS A 229 7.19 -5.69 15.76
N GLU A 230 7.18 -5.67 14.43
CA GLU A 230 7.33 -6.86 13.58
C GLU A 230 8.72 -6.97 12.93
N THR A 231 9.53 -5.91 12.92
CA THR A 231 10.85 -5.93 12.27
C THR A 231 11.87 -4.99 12.90
N ASN A 232 13.13 -5.44 12.93
CA ASN A 232 14.30 -4.62 13.27
C ASN A 232 14.89 -3.90 12.03
N ASP A 233 14.09 -3.65 11.01
CA ASP A 233 14.55 -2.96 9.80
C ASP A 233 14.67 -1.44 10.02
N LEU A 234 15.90 -1.01 10.30
CA LEU A 234 16.25 0.40 10.52
C LEU A 234 16.03 1.31 9.30
N THR A 235 15.76 0.74 8.12
CA THR A 235 15.35 1.55 6.95
C THR A 235 14.03 2.28 7.17
N LEU A 236 13.24 1.90 8.18
CA LEU A 236 12.07 2.67 8.63
C LEU A 236 12.42 4.14 8.93
N PHE A 237 13.65 4.44 9.36
CA PHE A 237 14.09 5.79 9.67
C PHE A 237 14.79 6.50 8.49
N ALA A 238 14.90 5.85 7.34
CA ALA A 238 15.62 6.37 6.17
C ALA A 238 14.72 7.22 5.26
N TRP A 239 14.01 8.18 5.86
CA TRP A 239 13.15 9.15 5.17
C TRP A 239 13.78 10.54 5.17
N GLN A 240 13.28 11.44 4.31
CA GLN A 240 13.72 12.83 4.25
C GLN A 240 12.54 13.78 4.34
N ALA A 241 12.67 14.79 5.19
CA ALA A 241 11.68 15.85 5.32
C ALA A 241 11.58 16.65 4.02
N ASP A 242 10.39 17.19 3.73
CA ASP A 242 10.25 18.19 2.69
C ASP A 242 11.08 19.44 3.05
N PRO A 243 11.94 19.96 2.16
CA PRO A 243 12.79 21.12 2.44
C PRO A 243 12.03 22.34 2.95
N THR A 244 10.83 22.60 2.42
CA THR A 244 9.98 23.71 2.84
C THR A 244 9.50 23.55 4.28
N THR A 245 9.30 22.30 4.71
CA THR A 245 8.94 22.00 6.11
C THR A 245 10.15 22.17 7.03
N VAL A 246 11.36 21.81 6.58
CA VAL A 246 12.59 21.99 7.36
C VAL A 246 12.86 23.46 7.66
N GLU A 247 12.62 24.35 6.70
CA GLU A 247 12.75 25.81 6.90
C GLU A 247 11.81 26.36 7.98
N GLN A 248 10.59 25.81 8.07
CA GLN A 248 9.57 26.27 9.02
C GLN A 248 9.67 25.57 10.39
N ARG A 249 10.07 24.29 10.40
CA ARG A 249 10.17 23.44 11.58
C ARG A 249 11.40 22.53 11.44
N PRO A 250 12.58 22.98 11.91
CA PRO A 250 13.83 22.25 11.72
C PRO A 250 13.95 20.98 12.57
N TYR A 251 13.14 20.85 13.64
CA TYR A 251 13.16 19.70 14.54
C TYR A 251 11.87 18.91 14.42
N ARG A 252 11.97 17.59 14.24
CA ARG A 252 10.82 16.70 14.11
C ARG A 252 11.04 15.39 14.86
N GLY A 253 9.98 14.63 15.03
CA GLY A 253 10.09 13.30 15.61
C GLY A 253 10.87 12.37 14.67
N ILE A 254 11.35 11.26 15.23
CA ILE A 254 12.06 10.19 14.51
C ILE A 254 11.22 9.50 13.42
N LEU A 255 9.89 9.58 13.54
CA LEU A 255 8.93 8.98 12.60
C LEU A 255 8.48 10.00 11.57
N ALA A 256 8.32 9.53 10.33
CA ALA A 256 7.80 10.33 9.23
C ALA A 256 6.33 10.70 9.44
N THR A 257 5.89 11.79 8.82
CA THR A 257 4.51 12.28 8.91
C THR A 257 3.64 11.89 7.72
N SER A 258 4.26 11.42 6.64
CA SER A 258 3.58 10.97 5.42
C SER A 258 4.48 10.00 4.62
N PRO A 259 3.91 9.06 3.84
CA PRO A 259 4.66 8.27 2.87
C PRO A 259 5.48 9.13 1.89
N ASN A 260 5.07 10.36 1.59
CA ASN A 260 5.78 11.26 0.66
C ASN A 260 7.26 11.50 1.05
N GLU A 261 7.56 11.43 2.35
CA GLU A 261 8.92 11.62 2.89
C GLU A 261 9.85 10.43 2.56
N PHE A 262 9.29 9.33 2.05
CA PHE A 262 10.03 8.19 1.50
C PHE A 262 10.16 8.23 -0.02
N GLY A 263 9.78 9.33 -0.72
CA GLY A 263 9.84 9.40 -2.19
C GLY A 263 11.22 9.09 -2.79
N GLY A 264 12.30 9.48 -2.09
CA GLY A 264 13.68 9.16 -2.49
C GLY A 264 14.18 7.77 -2.06
N ALA A 265 13.36 7.00 -1.35
CA ALA A 265 13.77 5.78 -0.65
C ALA A 265 13.61 4.49 -1.49
N GLY A 266 13.13 4.60 -2.74
CA GLY A 266 12.86 3.47 -3.62
C GLY A 266 14.07 2.62 -4.00
N ALA A 267 15.28 3.13 -3.80
CA ALA A 267 16.54 2.41 -4.03
C ALA A 267 17.26 1.95 -2.75
N ILE A 268 16.67 2.18 -1.57
CA ILE A 268 17.29 1.83 -0.29
C ILE A 268 17.17 0.33 -0.05
N VAL A 269 18.30 -0.30 0.27
CA VAL A 269 18.38 -1.73 0.61
C VAL A 269 19.08 -1.90 1.95
N SER A 270 18.62 -2.86 2.74
CA SER A 270 19.26 -3.23 4.00
C SER A 270 20.60 -3.90 3.70
N SER A 271 21.66 -3.52 4.42
CA SER A 271 23.02 -4.05 4.22
C SER A 271 23.18 -5.48 4.72
N SER A 272 22.30 -5.92 5.61
CA SER A 272 22.31 -7.27 6.18
C SER A 272 20.89 -7.76 6.45
N ASN A 273 20.78 -9.02 6.88
CA ASN A 273 19.53 -9.55 7.41
C ASN A 273 19.06 -8.67 8.57
N THR A 274 17.83 -8.14 8.48
CA THR A 274 17.28 -7.20 9.46
C THR A 274 17.17 -7.81 10.85
N LYS A 275 17.09 -9.15 10.98
CA LYS A 275 17.13 -9.84 12.27
C LYS A 275 18.43 -9.65 13.04
N ASN A 276 19.52 -9.28 12.36
CA ASN A 276 20.81 -9.01 12.99
C ASN A 276 20.95 -7.54 13.45
N ASN A 277 20.00 -6.68 13.07
CA ASN A 277 19.99 -5.31 13.55
C ASN A 277 19.59 -5.28 15.04
N PRO A 278 20.03 -4.24 15.77
CA PRO A 278 19.61 -4.03 17.15
C PRO A 278 18.09 -3.93 17.26
N GLU A 279 17.56 -4.43 18.37
CA GLU A 279 16.17 -4.21 18.74
C GLU A 279 15.95 -2.72 19.05
N PHE A 280 14.76 -2.23 18.70
CA PHE A 280 14.37 -0.86 19.01
C PHE A 280 12.86 -0.78 19.27
N ALA A 281 12.45 0.22 20.04
CA ALA A 281 11.04 0.45 20.34
C ALA A 281 10.76 1.92 20.59
N MET A 282 9.55 2.36 20.27
CA MET A 282 9.04 3.65 20.75
C MET A 282 8.65 3.57 22.22
N THR A 283 9.06 4.57 22.97
CA THR A 283 8.67 4.79 24.37
C THR A 283 8.03 6.17 24.51
N ASN A 284 7.46 6.47 25.67
CA ASN A 284 6.99 7.83 25.98
C ASN A 284 8.12 8.89 26.00
N LYS A 285 9.39 8.48 25.96
CA LYS A 285 10.57 9.36 25.83
C LYS A 285 11.13 9.43 24.41
N GLY A 286 10.56 8.71 23.45
CA GLY A 286 11.08 8.58 22.09
C GLY A 286 11.67 7.21 21.80
N LEU A 287 12.51 7.11 20.77
CA LEU A 287 13.14 5.87 20.32
C LEU A 287 14.14 5.37 21.37
N ARG A 288 13.96 4.12 21.81
CA ARG A 288 14.96 3.38 22.59
C ARG A 288 15.63 2.37 21.67
N ILE A 289 16.96 2.45 21.56
CA ILE A 289 17.80 1.55 20.77
C ILE A 289 19.18 1.45 21.44
N GLU A 290 19.75 0.25 21.49
CA GLU A 290 21.12 0.03 21.96
C GLU A 290 21.99 -0.34 20.76
N THR A 291 22.92 0.53 20.39
CA THR A 291 23.77 0.32 19.22
C THR A 291 25.04 1.16 19.28
N SER A 292 25.98 0.86 18.37
CA SER A 292 27.22 1.61 18.21
C SER A 292 27.00 2.81 17.30
N PHE A 293 27.56 3.95 17.69
CA PHE A 293 27.55 5.15 16.87
C PHE A 293 28.78 5.22 15.95
N GLY A 294 28.57 5.73 14.74
CA GLY A 294 29.63 6.08 13.79
C GLY A 294 30.08 7.53 13.94
N ARG A 295 31.23 7.86 13.36
CA ARG A 295 31.67 9.25 13.17
C ARG A 295 31.24 9.74 11.79
N GLY A 296 30.56 10.88 11.74
CA GLY A 296 30.21 11.56 10.49
C GLY A 296 31.25 12.59 10.07
N HIS A 297 30.88 13.43 9.10
CA HIS A 297 31.69 14.58 8.73
C HIS A 297 31.79 15.57 9.90
N GLY A 298 33.02 16.03 10.20
CA GLY A 298 33.28 16.94 11.31
C GLY A 298 33.19 16.27 12.69
N LYS A 299 32.48 16.91 13.63
CA LYS A 299 32.23 16.41 15.01
C LYS A 299 30.85 15.74 15.16
N SER A 300 30.19 15.41 14.05
CA SER A 300 28.88 14.76 14.07
C SER A 300 29.00 13.29 14.49
N ILE A 301 28.05 12.86 15.31
CA ILE A 301 27.87 11.46 15.68
C ILE A 301 26.73 10.94 14.81
N ILE A 302 26.89 9.75 14.22
CA ILE A 302 25.89 9.16 13.34
C ILE A 302 25.34 7.89 13.97
N LEU A 303 24.01 7.74 13.98
CA LEU A 303 23.33 6.47 14.19
C LEU A 303 23.26 5.74 12.84
N PRO A 304 24.05 4.67 12.60
CA PRO A 304 23.99 3.93 11.35
C PRO A 304 22.63 3.22 11.21
N LEU A 305 22.03 3.30 10.03
CA LEU A 305 20.77 2.60 9.73
C LEU A 305 20.98 1.24 9.05
N ASN A 306 22.23 0.77 8.97
CA ASN A 306 22.62 -0.50 8.35
C ASN A 306 21.98 -0.72 6.98
N CYS A 307 21.96 0.34 6.17
CA CYS A 307 21.38 0.35 4.83
C CYS A 307 22.17 1.28 3.92
N HIS A 308 21.96 1.13 2.62
CA HIS A 308 22.64 1.92 1.60
C HIS A 308 21.73 2.20 0.40
N GLN A 309 22.08 3.22 -0.37
CA GLN A 309 21.38 3.58 -1.60
C GLN A 309 22.00 2.87 -2.81
N ASN A 310 21.18 2.17 -3.58
CA ASN A 310 21.58 1.26 -4.67
C ASN A 310 22.35 0.02 -4.17
N SER A 311 22.84 -0.83 -5.07
CA SER A 311 23.64 -2.03 -4.73
C SER A 311 25.12 -1.74 -4.46
N LEU A 312 25.48 -0.48 -4.19
CA LEU A 312 26.85 -0.07 -3.91
C LEU A 312 26.97 0.29 -2.42
N GLU A 313 27.74 -0.49 -1.67
CA GLU A 313 27.93 -0.34 -0.22
C GLU A 313 28.55 1.01 0.19
N HIS A 314 29.10 1.78 -0.76
CA HIS A 314 29.73 3.08 -0.51
C HIS A 314 28.76 4.21 -0.13
N ASN A 315 27.45 3.99 -0.25
CA ASN A 315 26.42 4.99 0.08
C ASN A 315 25.66 4.62 1.37
N ALA A 316 26.39 4.32 2.45
CA ALA A 316 25.79 3.99 3.74
C ALA A 316 24.97 5.17 4.30
N ILE A 317 23.78 4.85 4.84
CA ILE A 317 22.83 5.85 5.36
C ILE A 317 22.84 5.80 6.90
N GLY A 318 22.77 6.97 7.52
CA GLY A 318 22.68 7.13 8.96
C GLY A 318 21.98 8.43 9.36
N LEU A 319 21.54 8.50 10.61
CA LEU A 319 20.95 9.72 11.19
C LEU A 319 22.04 10.52 11.89
N SER A 320 22.16 11.80 11.56
CA SER A 320 23.06 12.72 12.25
C SER A 320 22.46 13.09 13.61
N LEU A 321 23.20 12.82 14.69
CA LEU A 321 22.82 13.22 16.04
C LEU A 321 23.40 14.61 16.33
N ILE A 322 22.53 15.53 16.73
CA ILE A 322 22.95 16.85 17.19
C ILE A 322 23.53 16.72 18.59
N ASN A 323 24.77 17.19 18.77
CA ASN A 323 25.45 17.21 20.07
C ASN A 323 24.74 18.18 21.03
N GLY A 324 23.82 17.67 21.85
CA GLY A 324 23.28 18.38 23.01
C GLY A 324 24.27 18.42 24.17
N TRP A 325 25.44 19.03 24.00
CA TRP A 325 26.32 19.35 25.14
C TRP A 325 25.82 20.62 25.83
N GLN A 326 24.70 20.51 26.54
CA GLN A 326 24.48 21.12 27.86
C GLN A 326 23.14 20.63 28.43
N LEU A 327 23.21 20.08 29.65
CA LEU A 327 22.14 19.66 30.56
C LEU A 327 21.62 18.20 30.40
N SER A 328 22.22 17.35 31.24
CA SER A 328 21.62 16.23 31.98
C SER A 328 20.37 15.52 31.41
N LEU A 329 20.54 14.24 31.08
CA LEU A 329 19.53 13.18 31.18
C LEU A 329 18.14 13.51 30.61
N THR A 330 18.03 13.55 29.28
CA THR A 330 16.93 12.96 28.47
C THR A 330 17.15 13.37 27.01
N GLY A 331 17.71 12.46 26.20
CA GLY A 331 17.97 12.72 24.79
C GLY A 331 16.69 12.67 23.96
N TYR A 332 16.26 13.83 23.46
CA TYR A 332 15.36 13.92 22.30
C TYR A 332 16.21 13.78 21.03
N ILE A 333 15.74 12.97 20.08
CA ILE A 333 16.34 12.84 18.76
C ILE A 333 15.69 13.91 17.85
N SER A 334 16.54 14.69 17.17
CA SER A 334 16.21 15.87 16.35
C SER A 334 15.70 15.55 14.96
#